data_AF-A0A963NPA8-F1
#
_entry.id   AF-A0A963NPA8-F1
#
_cell.length_a   1.000
_cell.length_b   1.000
_cell.length_c   1.000
_cell.angle_alpha   90.00
_cell.angle_beta   90.00
_cell.angle_gamma   90.00
#
_symmetry.space_group_name_H-M   'P 1'
#
loop_
_entity.id
_entity.type
_entity.pdbx_description
1 polymer ?
#
loop_
_entity_poly.entity_id
_entity_poly.type
_entity_poly.pdbx_seq_one_letter_code
_entity_poly.pdbx_strand_id
1 'polypeptide(L)' 'ARALLESLSVEPVGGHALAVEAAQHYRSLRASGITVRSSLDVLIASFCIDRGYALLHRDRDFEAFERLRGLRGWPH' A
#
# COMPACT_ATOMS: atom_id res chain seq x y z
N ALA A 1 -9.18 22.83 1.45
CA ALA A 1 -8.70 21.43 1.44
C ALA A 1 -9.43 20.55 2.47
N ARG A 2 -9.51 20.96 3.75
CA ARG A 2 -10.13 20.15 4.82
C ARG A 2 -11.54 19.61 4.50
N ALA A 3 -12.49 20.47 4.14
CA ALA A 3 -13.86 20.05 3.81
C ALA A 3 -13.94 19.07 2.62
N LEU A 4 -13.00 19.16 1.67
CA LEU A 4 -12.90 18.20 0.56
C LEU A 4 -12.46 16.82 1.06
N LEU A 5 -11.42 16.76 1.90
CA LEU A 5 -10.93 15.49 2.44
C LEU A 5 -11.93 14.84 3.41
N GLU A 6 -12.64 15.64 4.21
CA GLU A 6 -13.68 15.17 5.13
C GLU A 6 -14.94 14.67 4.39
N SER A 7 -15.11 14.99 3.11
CA SER A 7 -16.21 14.45 2.29
C SER A 7 -15.96 13.03 1.78
N LEU A 8 -14.72 12.54 1.88
CA LEU A 8 -14.35 11.19 1.48
C LEU A 8 -14.60 10.20 2.63
N SER A 9 -14.86 8.94 2.29
CA SER A 9 -14.91 7.86 3.27
C SER A 9 -13.54 7.66 3.91
N VAL A 10 -13.50 7.67 5.24
CA VAL A 10 -12.28 7.42 6.02
C VAL A 10 -12.26 5.96 6.45
N GLU A 11 -11.22 5.24 6.03
CA GLU A 11 -10.99 3.85 6.41
C GLU A 11 -9.88 3.77 7.47
N PRO A 12 -10.04 2.99 8.55
CA PRO A 12 -8.99 2.77 9.52
C PRO A 12 -7.89 1.91 8.90
N VAL A 13 -6.73 2.52 8.64
CA VAL A 13 -5.52 1.82 8.19
C VAL A 13 -4.65 1.47 9.40
N GLY A 14 -4.29 0.19 9.53
CA GLY A 14 -3.37 -0.28 10.57
C GLY A 14 -3.90 -1.50 11.33
N GLY A 15 -3.49 -1.60 12.60
CA GLY A 15 -3.77 -2.77 13.43
C GLY A 15 -2.68 -3.84 13.32
N HIS A 16 -2.58 -4.68 14.36
CA HIS A 16 -1.51 -5.67 14.48
C HIS A 16 -1.49 -6.65 13.31
N ALA A 17 -2.66 -7.17 12.89
CA ALA A 17 -2.76 -8.13 11.80
C ALA A 17 -2.20 -7.55 10.48
N LEU A 18 -2.65 -6.36 10.09
CA LEU A 18 -2.18 -5.70 8.89
C LEU A 18 -0.70 -5.32 8.97
N ALA A 19 -0.20 -4.91 10.15
CA ALA A 19 1.22 -4.62 10.34
C ALA A 19 2.10 -5.86 10.13
N VAL A 20 1.65 -7.03 10.60
CA VAL A 20 2.33 -8.31 10.37
C VAL A 20 2.35 -8.67 8.89
N GLU A 21 1.21 -8.51 8.21
CA GLU A 21 1.11 -8.74 6.76
C GLU A 21 2.01 -7.79 5.97
N ALA A 22 2.00 -6.49 6.27
CA ALA A 22 2.89 -5.51 5.67
C ALA A 22 4.37 -5.89 5.87
N ALA A 23 4.74 -6.35 7.07
CA ALA A 23 6.10 -6.82 7.31
C ALA A 23 6.46 -8.07 6.48
N GLN A 24 5.51 -8.99 6.27
CA GLN A 24 5.70 -10.12 5.35
C GLN A 24 5.90 -9.60 3.92
N HIS A 25 5.10 -8.61 3.50
CA HIS A 25 5.20 -8.05 2.16
C HIS A 25 6.55 -7.43 1.88
N TYR A 26 7.06 -6.63 2.83
CA TYR A 26 8.38 -6.05 2.77
C TYR A 26 9.47 -7.13 2.69
N ARG A 27 9.40 -8.18 3.52
CA ARG A 27 10.39 -9.27 3.51
C ARG A 27 10.43 -10.01 2.16
N SER A 28 9.27 -10.28 1.57
CA SER A 28 9.17 -10.94 0.26
C SER A 28 9.77 -10.09 -0.87
N LEU A 29 9.49 -8.78 -0.88
CA LEU A 29 10.11 -7.86 -1.84
C LEU A 29 11.63 -7.77 -1.65
N ARG A 30 12.09 -7.68 -0.40
CA ARG A 30 13.52 -7.62 -0.08
C ARG A 30 14.25 -8.90 -0.46
N ALA A 31 13.64 -10.06 -0.28
CA ALA A 31 14.17 -11.34 -0.76
C ALA A 31 14.29 -11.39 -2.29
N SER A 32 13.49 -10.60 -3.00
CA SER A 32 13.55 -10.42 -4.46
C SER A 32 14.49 -9.28 -4.90
N GLY A 33 15.30 -8.74 -3.98
CA GLY A 33 16.25 -7.66 -4.26
C GLY A 33 15.64 -6.25 -4.29
N ILE A 34 14.36 -6.09 -3.93
CA ILE A 34 13.67 -4.80 -3.95
C ILE A 34 13.51 -4.27 -2.53
N THR A 35 14.01 -3.07 -2.28
CA THR A 35 13.83 -2.38 -0.99
C THR A 35 12.88 -1.20 -1.16
N VAL A 36 11.71 -1.28 -0.53
CA VAL A 36 10.76 -0.16 -0.42
C VAL A 36 11.26 0.81 0.64
N ARG A 37 11.26 2.12 0.35
CA ARG A 37 11.94 3.12 1.19
C ARG A 37 11.12 3.58 2.39
N SER A 38 9.82 3.33 2.39
CA SER A 38 8.86 3.79 3.41
C SER A 38 8.06 2.62 3.97
N SER A 39 8.04 2.47 5.30
CA SER A 39 7.19 1.47 5.97
C SER A 39 5.70 1.78 5.85
N LEU A 40 5.34 3.06 5.70
CA LEU A 40 3.96 3.47 5.47
C LEU A 40 3.48 3.06 4.08
N ASP A 41 4.34 3.11 3.07
CA ASP A 41 3.98 2.70 1.71
C ASP A 41 3.72 1.20 1.66
N VAL A 42 4.54 0.42 2.38
CA VAL A 42 4.30 -1.02 2.56
C VAL A 42 2.94 -1.26 3.24
N LEU A 43 2.62 -0.50 4.29
CA LEU A 43 1.36 -0.62 5.02
C LEU A 43 0.15 -0.27 4.13
N ILE A 44 0.22 0.84 3.40
CA ILE A 44 -0.83 1.31 2.49
C ILE A 44 -1.03 0.30 1.34
N ALA A 45 0.05 -0.17 0.73
CA ALA A 45 -0.03 -1.16 -0.34
C ALA A 45 -0.66 -2.47 0.16
N SER A 46 -0.27 -2.92 1.35
CA SER A 46 -0.82 -4.15 1.94
C SER A 46 -2.30 -3.98 2.29
N PHE A 47 -2.70 -2.82 2.83
CA PHE A 47 -4.11 -2.49 3.06
C PHE A 47 -4.93 -2.55 1.77
N CYS A 48 -4.43 -1.94 0.70
CA CYS A 48 -5.11 -1.96 -0.59
C CYS A 48 -5.19 -3.36 -1.19
N ILE A 49 -4.17 -4.19 -1.01
CA ILE A 49 -4.19 -5.59 -1.47
C ILE A 49 -5.21 -6.40 -0.67
N ASP A 50 -5.16 -6.37 0.67
CA ASP A 50 -6.07 -7.10 1.57
C ASP A 50 -7.54 -6.75 1.30
N ARG A 51 -7.85 -5.45 1.15
CA ARG A 51 -9.22 -4.98 0.91
C ARG A 51 -9.64 -4.98 -0.55
N GLY A 52 -8.73 -5.31 -1.45
CA GLY A 52 -8.98 -5.20 -2.88
C GLY A 52 -9.36 -3.77 -3.25
N TYR A 53 -8.61 -2.76 -2.83
CA TYR A 53 -8.74 -1.39 -3.31
C TYR A 53 -7.74 -1.10 -4.43
N ALA A 54 -8.09 -0.15 -5.30
CA ALA A 54 -7.13 0.45 -6.19
C ALA A 54 -6.48 1.66 -5.51
N LEU A 55 -5.18 1.84 -5.68
CA LEU A 55 -4.44 2.95 -5.10
C LEU A 55 -4.22 4.03 -6.15
N LEU A 56 -4.70 5.25 -5.87
CA LEU A 56 -4.31 6.45 -6.60
C LEU A 56 -3.02 7.00 -6.00
N HIS A 57 -1.92 6.94 -6.74
CA HIS A 57 -0.62 7.45 -6.30
C HIS A 57 0.17 8.01 -7.49
N ARG A 58 1.24 8.76 -7.18
CA ARG A 58 2.28 9.17 -8.14
C ARG A 58 3.68 8.81 -7.64
N ASP A 59 3.76 7.88 -6.70
CA ASP A 59 5.03 7.39 -6.14
C ASP A 59 5.44 6.07 -6.82
N ARG A 60 6.66 6.04 -7.36
CA ARG A 60 7.25 4.86 -8.01
C ARG A 60 7.50 3.69 -7.04
N ASP A 61 7.54 3.94 -5.73
CA ASP A 61 7.77 2.88 -4.75
C ASP A 61 6.64 1.83 -4.74
N PHE A 62 5.45 2.17 -5.26
CA PHE A 62 4.33 1.25 -5.43
C PHE A 62 4.42 0.34 -6.66
N GLU A 63 5.26 0.66 -7.66
CA GLU A 63 5.40 -0.15 -8.87
C GLU A 63 5.81 -1.60 -8.56
N ALA A 64 6.64 -1.79 -7.52
CA ALA A 64 7.05 -3.11 -7.07
C ALA A 64 5.87 -3.93 -6.53
N PHE A 65 4.93 -3.28 -5.84
CA PHE A 65 3.73 -3.94 -5.32
C PHE A 65 2.75 -4.30 -6.43
N GLU A 66 2.59 -3.43 -7.43
CA GLU A 66 1.74 -3.72 -8.58
C GLU A 66 2.26 -4.94 -9.35
N ARG A 67 3.57 -4.94 -9.64
CA ARG A 67 4.18 -5.99 -10.46
C ARG A 67 4.29 -7.34 -9.76
N LEU A 68 4.51 -7.36 -8.44
CA LEU A 68 4.89 -8.59 -7.73
C LEU A 68 3.88 -9.04 -6.68
N ARG A 69 3.05 -8.13 -6.15
CA ARG A 69 2.18 -8.41 -5.00
C ARG A 69 0.70 -8.21 -5.29
N GLY A 70 0.33 -7.80 -6.50
CA GLY A 70 -1.06 -7.68 -6.94
C GLY A 70 -1.75 -6.39 -6.51
N LEU A 71 -0.99 -5.34 -6.15
CA LEU A 71 -1.57 -4.02 -5.95
C LEU A 71 -2.18 -3.52 -7.26
N ARG A 72 -3.37 -2.91 -7.17
CA ARG A 72 -4.03 -2.32 -8.33
C ARG A 72 -3.77 -0.82 -8.34
N GLY A 73 -3.02 -0.32 -9.31
CA GLY A 73 -2.90 1.11 -9.55
C GLY A 73 -4.17 1.69 -10.17
N TRP A 74 -4.56 2.88 -9.74
CA TRP A 74 -5.59 3.65 -10.44
C TRP A 74 -4.96 4.36 -11.66
N PRO A 75 -5.52 4.22 -12.88
CA PRO A 75 -4.99 4.90 -14.06
C PRO A 75 -5.13 6.42 -13.93
N HIS A 76 -4.05 7.14 -14.15
CA HIS A 76 -3.96 8.59 -14.03
C HIS A 76 -3.18 9.21 -15.18
#